data_AF-A0AAN4YV99-F1
#
_entry.id   AF-A0AAN4YV99-F1
#
_cell.length_a   1.000
_cell.length_b   1.000
_cell.length_c   1.000
_cell.angle_alpha   90.00
_cell.angle_beta   90.00
_cell.angle_gamma   90.00
#
_symmetry.space_group_name_H-M   'P 1'
#
loop_
_entity.id
_entity.type
_entity.pdbx_description
1 polymer ?
#
loop_
_entity_poly.entity_id
_entity_poly.type
_entity_poly.pdbx_seq_one_letter_code
_entity_poly.pdbx_strand_id
1 'polypeptide(L)'
;MMKDPWIRKIGFPVITVAEEPSQISIRQNRFLSTGDAKPEEDETTWWIPLGIKSGSKMEEVNSRALVAKTDTIHGVGQNSFYKINKDLSGFYRTNYPTDRLAKLGKSLELLSTEDKIGLIGDAAALAVSGEGSTAALLALLEGFSEEQNYLLVPSAFPECLPRSIAMVLINFVECEAKRRFELWAAGQDKNAINTNLRSVIFGINVSEGGSKEFDSVKEEYLKTDSVDGKEICLAALGRTKDARLVQDYLDFVFSDKVAIQDVHNGAVSLAANSKVRHLLWEYMKGNWGTVEARLSSNNVVFERFVRMGLSKFADQSIGEDIASFFQNKDTSAYDRALVIVSDSIRTNAHYKERDEKSVLEWLQAHGYA
;
A
#
# COMPACT_ATOMS: atom_id res chain seq x y z
N MET A 1 8.01 -9.22 -34.00
CA MET A 1 8.81 -9.95 -33.00
C MET A 1 9.24 -9.10 -31.80
N MET A 2 9.48 -7.77 -31.90
CA MET A 2 9.92 -6.94 -30.74
C MET A 2 8.93 -6.81 -29.56
N LYS A 3 7.62 -7.00 -29.76
CA LYS A 3 6.60 -6.88 -28.69
C LYS A 3 6.30 -8.19 -27.95
N ASP A 4 6.91 -9.30 -28.37
CA ASP A 4 6.57 -10.65 -27.90
C ASP A 4 6.84 -10.89 -26.39
N PRO A 5 7.90 -10.34 -25.77
CA PRO A 5 8.15 -10.55 -24.34
C PRO A 5 7.02 -10.06 -23.43
N TRP A 6 6.33 -8.97 -23.79
CA TRP A 6 5.26 -8.37 -22.98
C TRP A 6 4.05 -9.27 -22.77
N ILE A 7 3.82 -10.25 -23.65
CA ILE A 7 2.66 -11.15 -23.58
C ILE A 7 3.05 -12.61 -23.26
N ARG A 8 4.34 -12.96 -23.35
CA ARG A 8 4.83 -14.34 -23.15
C ARG A 8 5.69 -14.53 -21.91
N LYS A 9 6.27 -13.46 -21.37
CA LYS A 9 7.14 -13.53 -20.18
C LYS A 9 6.41 -12.89 -19.01
N ILE A 10 6.39 -13.60 -17.89
CA ILE A 10 5.79 -13.10 -16.64
C ILE A 10 6.68 -12.00 -16.07
N GLY A 11 6.05 -10.92 -15.60
CA GLY A 11 6.72 -9.78 -14.99
C GLY A 11 6.89 -8.60 -15.95
N PHE A 12 7.60 -7.58 -15.48
CA PHE A 12 7.88 -6.35 -16.21
C PHE A 12 9.23 -5.77 -15.77
N PRO A 13 9.82 -4.86 -16.55
CA PRO A 13 11.13 -4.31 -16.22
C PRO A 13 11.07 -3.09 -15.29
N VAL A 14 12.17 -2.88 -14.59
CA VAL A 14 12.60 -1.59 -14.05
C VAL A 14 13.72 -1.03 -14.91
N ILE A 15 13.69 0.26 -15.18
CA ILE A 15 14.77 1.01 -15.81
C ILE A 15 15.53 1.76 -14.73
N THR A 16 16.78 1.37 -14.49
CA THR A 16 17.70 2.08 -13.60
C THR A 16 18.48 3.12 -14.39
N VAL A 17 18.49 4.35 -13.86
CA VAL A 17 19.14 5.51 -14.47
C VAL A 17 20.40 5.87 -13.68
N ALA A 18 21.51 6.03 -14.37
CA ALA A 18 22.73 6.65 -13.87
C ALA A 18 22.97 7.98 -14.59
N GLU A 19 23.30 9.02 -13.84
CA GLU A 19 23.47 10.37 -14.38
C GLU A 19 24.93 10.77 -14.53
N GLU A 20 25.20 11.44 -15.64
CA GLU A 20 26.40 12.23 -15.89
C GLU A 20 25.98 13.67 -16.26
N PRO A 21 26.92 14.65 -16.33
CA PRO A 21 26.55 16.06 -16.52
C PRO A 21 25.67 16.35 -17.75
N SER A 22 25.88 15.64 -18.87
CA SER A 22 25.21 15.86 -20.16
C SER A 22 24.63 14.60 -20.80
N GLN A 23 24.67 13.47 -20.09
CA GLN A 23 24.11 12.21 -20.55
C GLN A 23 23.55 11.39 -19.39
N ILE A 24 22.69 10.44 -19.71
CA ILE A 24 22.24 9.40 -18.79
C ILE A 24 22.54 8.03 -19.38
N SER A 25 22.94 7.10 -18.52
CA SER A 25 23.02 5.68 -18.85
C SER A 25 21.81 4.99 -18.26
N ILE A 26 21.14 4.16 -19.07
CA ILE A 26 19.95 3.42 -18.66
C ILE A 26 20.19 1.93 -18.77
N ARG A 27 19.63 1.18 -17.82
CA ARG A 27 19.67 -0.29 -17.79
C ARG A 27 18.31 -0.85 -17.46
N GLN A 28 17.86 -1.87 -18.21
CA GLN A 28 16.65 -2.62 -17.88
C GLN A 28 16.98 -3.93 -17.16
N ASN A 29 16.25 -4.19 -16.08
CA ASN A 29 16.27 -5.42 -15.32
C ASN A 29 14.84 -5.87 -15.02
N ARG A 30 14.60 -7.16 -14.79
CA ARG A 30 13.32 -7.67 -14.30
C ARG A 30 13.04 -7.11 -12.90
N PHE A 31 11.88 -6.50 -12.72
CA PHE A 31 11.44 -6.04 -11.40
C PHE A 31 10.77 -7.19 -10.63
N LEU A 32 11.20 -7.41 -9.38
CA LEU A 32 10.50 -8.25 -8.40
C LEU A 32 10.30 -7.43 -7.13
N SER A 33 9.09 -7.42 -6.57
CA SER A 33 8.79 -6.68 -5.35
C SER A 33 9.58 -7.17 -4.13
N THR A 34 10.00 -8.44 -4.16
CA THR A 34 10.85 -9.09 -3.15
C THR A 34 12.32 -8.65 -3.21
N GLY A 35 12.76 -8.02 -4.31
CA GLY A 35 14.13 -7.52 -4.47
C GLY A 35 15.20 -8.60 -4.69
N ASP A 36 14.83 -9.87 -4.81
CA ASP A 36 15.75 -11.02 -4.83
C ASP A 36 15.84 -11.70 -6.21
N ALA A 37 15.61 -10.94 -7.28
CA ALA A 37 15.69 -11.45 -8.66
C ALA A 37 17.08 -12.02 -8.96
N LYS A 38 17.14 -13.30 -9.34
CA LYS A 38 18.41 -13.95 -9.68
C LYS A 38 18.83 -13.65 -11.12
N PRO A 39 20.13 -13.76 -11.46
CA PRO A 39 20.61 -13.53 -12.82
C PRO A 39 19.88 -14.35 -13.90
N GLU A 40 19.58 -15.62 -13.60
CA GLU A 40 18.81 -16.52 -14.49
C GLU A 40 17.35 -16.08 -14.70
N GLU A 41 16.82 -15.26 -13.79
CA GLU A 41 15.48 -14.70 -13.87
C GLU A 41 15.43 -13.37 -14.63
N ASP A 42 16.59 -12.75 -14.86
CA ASP A 42 16.76 -11.44 -15.52
C ASP A 42 17.39 -11.56 -16.92
N GLU A 43 17.10 -12.64 -17.65
CA GLU A 43 17.59 -12.81 -19.03
C GLU A 43 16.74 -12.04 -20.05
N THR A 44 15.49 -11.73 -19.71
CA THR A 44 14.55 -11.12 -20.67
C THR A 44 14.94 -9.69 -20.99
N THR A 45 14.96 -9.35 -22.28
CA THR A 45 15.11 -7.98 -22.77
C THR A 45 13.77 -7.55 -23.37
N TRP A 46 13.18 -6.51 -22.78
CA TRP A 46 11.94 -5.92 -23.27
C TRP A 46 12.26 -4.81 -24.27
N TRP A 47 11.39 -4.68 -25.28
CA TRP A 47 11.32 -3.47 -26.08
C TRP A 47 10.52 -2.43 -25.28
N ILE A 48 11.15 -1.35 -24.83
CA ILE A 48 10.54 -0.39 -23.91
C ILE A 48 10.47 1.01 -24.55
N PRO A 49 9.28 1.57 -24.81
CA PRO A 49 9.16 2.97 -25.22
C PRO A 49 9.52 3.88 -24.03
N LEU A 50 10.63 4.61 -24.12
CA LEU A 50 11.19 5.35 -22.99
C LEU A 50 10.37 6.60 -22.61
N GLY A 51 9.72 7.25 -23.58
CA GLY A 51 8.87 8.42 -23.33
C GLY A 51 9.58 9.50 -22.50
N ILE A 52 10.73 9.98 -22.97
CA ILE A 52 11.55 10.95 -22.23
C ILE A 52 11.08 12.37 -22.53
N LYS A 53 10.80 13.14 -21.49
CA LYS A 53 10.59 14.59 -21.57
C LYS A 53 11.77 15.32 -20.96
N SER A 54 12.15 16.47 -21.54
CA SER A 54 13.21 17.33 -21.02
C SER A 54 12.90 18.81 -21.27
N GLY A 55 13.61 19.68 -20.55
CA GLY A 55 13.52 21.13 -20.68
C GLY A 55 12.28 21.75 -20.02
N SER A 56 12.20 23.07 -20.06
CA SER A 56 11.14 23.85 -19.39
C SER A 56 9.76 23.71 -20.01
N LYS A 57 9.67 23.23 -21.26
CA LYS A 57 8.41 22.99 -21.98
C LYS A 57 8.00 21.51 -22.01
N MET A 58 8.75 20.63 -21.35
CA MET A 58 8.48 19.19 -21.34
C MET A 58 8.30 18.61 -22.76
N GLU A 59 9.16 19.06 -23.67
CA GLU A 59 9.19 18.57 -25.04
C GLU A 59 9.72 17.13 -25.03
N GLU A 60 9.14 16.29 -25.89
CA GLU A 60 9.56 14.90 -26.01
C GLU A 60 10.93 14.87 -26.69
N VAL A 61 11.94 14.40 -25.95
CA VAL A 61 13.30 14.27 -26.46
C VAL A 61 13.52 12.81 -26.79
N ASN A 62 13.66 12.52 -28.10
CA ASN A 62 13.88 11.18 -28.64
C ASN A 62 12.80 10.17 -28.22
N SER A 63 11.77 9.98 -29.07
CA SER A 63 10.77 8.90 -28.98
C SER A 63 11.37 7.50 -29.27
N ARG A 64 12.53 7.22 -28.68
CA ARG A 64 13.31 6.01 -28.89
C ARG A 64 12.87 4.93 -27.90
N ALA A 65 12.82 3.70 -28.38
CA ALA A 65 12.64 2.54 -27.53
C ALA A 65 14.00 1.96 -27.11
N LEU A 66 14.10 1.52 -25.85
CA LEU A 66 15.19 0.68 -25.39
C LEU A 66 14.97 -0.74 -25.92
N VAL A 67 15.93 -1.25 -26.69
CA VAL A 67 15.85 -2.57 -27.35
C VAL A 67 16.93 -3.54 -26.89
N ALA A 68 17.82 -3.08 -26.02
CA ALA A 68 18.93 -3.83 -25.44
C ALA A 68 18.89 -3.69 -23.91
N LYS A 69 19.71 -4.47 -23.18
CA LYS A 69 19.80 -4.37 -21.71
C LYS A 69 20.25 -2.99 -21.23
N THR A 70 21.06 -2.28 -22.02
CA THR A 70 21.59 -0.95 -21.69
C THR A 70 21.59 -0.03 -22.90
N ASP A 71 21.52 1.28 -22.68
CA ASP A 71 21.72 2.32 -23.69
C ASP A 71 22.19 3.61 -23.00
N THR A 72 22.75 4.55 -23.78
CA THR A 72 23.17 5.87 -23.30
C THR A 72 22.44 6.95 -24.09
N ILE A 73 21.94 7.95 -23.37
CA ILE A 73 21.13 9.03 -23.94
C ILE A 73 21.83 10.35 -23.66
N HIS A 74 22.24 11.02 -24.73
CA HIS A 74 22.91 12.31 -24.68
C HIS A 74 21.90 13.47 -24.70
N GLY A 75 22.31 14.63 -24.20
CA GLY A 75 21.50 15.86 -24.20
C GLY A 75 20.51 15.96 -23.04
N VAL A 76 20.47 14.96 -22.17
CA VAL A 76 19.78 14.97 -20.88
C VAL A 76 20.75 14.45 -19.81
N GLY A 77 20.75 15.05 -18.62
CA GLY A 77 21.70 14.66 -17.57
C GLY A 77 21.49 15.44 -16.29
N GLN A 78 22.55 15.54 -15.49
CA GLN A 78 22.49 16.16 -14.16
C GLN A 78 22.03 17.62 -14.17
N ASN A 79 22.36 18.34 -15.24
CA ASN A 79 22.12 19.78 -15.39
C ASN A 79 20.80 20.14 -16.08
N SER A 80 20.07 19.16 -16.62
CA SER A 80 18.78 19.39 -17.28
C SER A 80 17.64 18.80 -16.46
N PHE A 81 16.45 19.40 -16.57
CA PHE A 81 15.23 18.72 -16.16
C PHE A 81 14.95 17.58 -17.14
N TYR A 82 14.68 16.36 -16.65
CA TYR A 82 14.16 15.29 -17.48
C TYR A 82 13.33 14.29 -16.66
N LYS A 83 12.45 13.56 -17.34
CA LYS A 83 11.62 12.48 -16.79
C LYS A 83 11.42 11.40 -17.85
N ILE A 84 11.69 10.14 -17.50
CA ILE A 84 11.41 8.93 -18.29
C ILE A 84 10.02 8.41 -17.92
N ASN A 85 9.37 7.69 -18.82
CA ASN A 85 8.00 7.19 -18.68
C ASN A 85 6.98 8.32 -18.48
N LYS A 86 7.00 9.28 -19.41
CA LYS A 86 6.03 10.36 -19.51
C LYS A 86 4.60 9.86 -19.30
N ASP A 87 3.87 10.55 -18.43
CA ASP A 87 2.43 10.36 -18.18
C ASP A 87 2.08 8.90 -17.81
N LEU A 88 3.04 8.16 -17.21
CA LEU A 88 2.92 6.75 -16.85
C LEU A 88 2.44 5.85 -18.02
N SER A 89 2.83 6.19 -19.25
CA SER A 89 2.32 5.55 -20.47
C SER A 89 2.92 4.16 -20.75
N GLY A 90 4.08 3.86 -20.18
CA GLY A 90 4.77 2.58 -20.33
C GLY A 90 4.59 1.67 -19.12
N PHE A 91 4.47 0.36 -19.39
CA PHE A 91 4.35 -0.68 -18.36
C PHE A 91 5.72 -1.10 -17.81
N TYR A 92 6.41 -0.17 -17.16
CA TYR A 92 7.70 -0.40 -16.51
C TYR A 92 7.92 0.63 -15.39
N ARG A 93 8.83 0.33 -14.47
CA ARG A 93 9.22 1.24 -13.39
C ARG A 93 10.47 2.02 -13.73
N THR A 94 10.61 3.20 -13.14
CA THR A 94 11.78 4.07 -13.30
C THR A 94 12.51 4.27 -11.98
N ASN A 95 13.74 3.75 -11.90
CA ASN A 95 14.64 3.92 -10.75
C ASN A 95 15.63 5.05 -11.03
N TYR A 96 15.37 6.21 -10.42
CA TYR A 96 16.21 7.40 -10.53
C TYR A 96 17.19 7.50 -9.37
N PRO A 97 18.35 8.16 -9.57
CA PRO A 97 19.22 8.55 -8.47
C PRO A 97 18.47 9.40 -7.43
N THR A 98 18.85 9.29 -6.16
CA THR A 98 18.25 10.05 -5.04
C THR A 98 18.18 11.55 -5.32
N ASP A 99 19.27 12.15 -5.80
CA ASP A 99 19.33 13.57 -6.12
C ASP A 99 18.33 13.97 -7.23
N ARG A 100 18.07 13.06 -8.18
CA ARG A 100 17.10 13.30 -9.24
C ARG A 100 15.68 13.25 -8.70
N LEU A 101 15.35 12.28 -7.84
CA LEU A 101 14.04 12.22 -7.19
C LEU A 101 13.77 13.51 -6.39
N ALA A 102 14.75 14.00 -5.64
CA ALA A 102 14.62 15.27 -4.91
C ALA A 102 14.40 16.47 -5.86
N LYS A 103 15.11 16.53 -7.00
CA LYS A 103 14.89 17.57 -8.03
C LYS A 103 13.49 17.50 -8.63
N LEU A 104 12.98 16.28 -8.90
CA LEU A 104 11.63 16.06 -9.41
C LEU A 104 10.57 16.49 -8.40
N GLY A 105 10.80 16.22 -7.11
CA GLY A 105 9.97 16.71 -5.99
C GLY A 105 9.81 18.22 -5.98
N LYS A 106 10.86 18.97 -6.35
CA LYS A 106 10.84 20.45 -6.40
C LYS A 106 10.28 21.05 -7.69
N SER A 107 9.92 20.21 -8.66
CA SER A 107 9.57 20.64 -10.02
C SER A 107 8.12 20.25 -10.39
N LEU A 108 7.21 20.30 -9.43
CA LEU A 108 5.83 19.81 -9.59
C LEU A 108 5.07 20.46 -10.75
N GLU A 109 5.35 21.74 -11.03
CA GLU A 109 4.72 22.50 -12.12
C GLU A 109 5.04 21.95 -13.52
N LEU A 110 6.13 21.20 -13.65
CA LEU A 110 6.52 20.56 -14.90
C LEU A 110 5.94 19.14 -15.05
N LEU A 111 5.36 18.57 -14.00
CA LEU A 111 4.88 17.19 -13.96
C LEU A 111 3.36 17.14 -14.13
N SER A 112 2.88 16.25 -15.00
CA SER A 112 1.45 15.92 -15.06
C SER A 112 1.01 15.18 -13.79
N THR A 113 -0.31 15.06 -13.58
CA THR A 113 -0.85 14.26 -12.48
C THR A 113 -0.40 12.80 -12.59
N GLU A 114 -0.39 12.26 -13.81
CA GLU A 114 0.03 10.90 -14.11
C GLU A 114 1.52 10.69 -13.85
N ASP A 115 2.38 11.67 -14.20
CA ASP A 115 3.80 11.64 -13.86
C ASP A 115 4.02 11.63 -12.34
N LYS A 116 3.26 12.44 -11.60
CA LYS A 116 3.31 12.50 -10.13
C LYS A 116 2.88 11.17 -9.49
N ILE A 117 1.77 10.57 -9.95
CA ILE A 117 1.30 9.24 -9.50
C ILE A 117 2.39 8.18 -9.79
N GLY A 118 2.92 8.18 -11.00
CA GLY A 118 3.94 7.23 -11.44
C GLY A 118 5.23 7.34 -10.63
N LEU A 119 5.70 8.56 -10.37
CA LEU A 119 6.92 8.79 -9.58
C LEU A 119 6.81 8.27 -8.16
N ILE A 120 5.69 8.57 -7.49
CA ILE A 120 5.45 8.08 -6.13
C ILE A 120 5.34 6.54 -6.15
N GLY A 121 4.54 5.99 -7.07
CA GLY A 121 4.31 4.55 -7.17
C GLY A 121 5.58 3.77 -7.49
N ASP A 122 6.49 4.33 -8.29
CA ASP A 122 7.80 3.77 -8.58
C ASP A 122 8.74 3.88 -7.38
N ALA A 123 8.91 5.08 -6.83
CA ALA A 123 9.78 5.30 -5.68
C ALA A 123 9.38 4.44 -4.47
N ALA A 124 8.08 4.26 -4.22
CA ALA A 124 7.58 3.41 -3.15
C ALA A 124 7.87 1.92 -3.40
N ALA A 125 7.65 1.42 -4.61
CA ALA A 125 7.92 0.02 -4.94
C ALA A 125 9.43 -0.29 -4.94
N LEU A 126 10.25 0.66 -5.37
CA LEU A 126 11.71 0.56 -5.37
C LEU A 126 12.28 0.65 -3.95
N ALA A 127 11.69 1.48 -3.10
CA ALA A 127 11.98 1.48 -1.67
C ALA A 127 11.67 0.11 -1.06
N VAL A 128 10.48 -0.46 -1.28
CA VAL A 128 10.13 -1.78 -0.72
C VAL A 128 11.07 -2.88 -1.21
N SER A 129 11.31 -2.97 -2.52
CA SER A 129 12.20 -3.98 -3.13
C SER A 129 13.68 -3.79 -2.78
N GLY A 130 14.11 -2.58 -2.42
CA GLY A 130 15.52 -2.27 -2.10
C GLY A 130 16.38 -1.81 -3.26
N GLU A 131 15.79 -1.65 -4.44
CA GLU A 131 16.45 -1.02 -5.59
C GLU A 131 16.57 0.49 -5.43
N GLY A 132 15.73 1.09 -4.58
CA GLY A 132 15.78 2.48 -4.15
C GLY A 132 15.76 2.59 -2.62
N SER A 133 15.95 3.81 -2.10
CA SER A 133 15.95 4.06 -0.65
C SER A 133 14.66 4.72 -0.18
N THR A 134 14.16 4.35 1.01
CA THR A 134 13.01 5.02 1.62
C THR A 134 13.25 6.49 1.91
N ALA A 135 14.49 6.88 2.26
CA ALA A 135 14.86 8.29 2.41
C ALA A 135 14.65 9.11 1.13
N ALA A 136 14.94 8.53 -0.05
CA ALA A 136 14.69 9.18 -1.34
C ALA A 136 13.18 9.32 -1.64
N LEU A 137 12.38 8.30 -1.29
CA LEU A 137 10.92 8.40 -1.36
C LEU A 137 10.40 9.52 -0.45
N LEU A 138 10.87 9.57 0.79
CA LEU A 138 10.47 10.61 1.76
C LEU A 138 10.84 12.01 1.28
N ALA A 139 12.03 12.20 0.73
CA ALA A 139 12.45 13.47 0.14
C ALA A 139 11.61 13.85 -1.10
N LEU A 140 11.20 12.88 -1.92
CA LEU A 140 10.26 13.11 -3.01
C LEU A 140 8.91 13.60 -2.47
N LEU A 141 8.36 12.92 -1.46
CA LEU A 141 7.08 13.26 -0.85
C LEU A 141 7.10 14.60 -0.11
N GLU A 142 8.21 14.97 0.51
CA GLU A 142 8.40 16.29 1.12
C GLU A 142 8.29 17.40 0.06
N GLY A 143 8.85 17.17 -1.13
CA GLY A 143 8.68 18.08 -2.27
C GLY A 143 7.22 18.25 -2.72
N PHE A 144 6.36 17.28 -2.42
CA PHE A 144 4.94 17.26 -2.78
C PHE A 144 4.05 17.88 -1.68
N SER A 145 4.61 18.52 -0.64
CA SER A 145 3.84 19.03 0.51
C SER A 145 2.72 20.02 0.16
N GLU A 146 2.91 20.81 -0.90
CA GLU A 146 1.95 21.83 -1.36
C GLU A 146 0.95 21.29 -2.41
N GLU A 147 1.00 19.99 -2.72
CA GLU A 147 0.13 19.37 -3.72
C GLU A 147 -1.32 19.28 -3.24
N GLN A 148 -2.25 19.82 -4.04
CA GLN A 148 -3.67 19.90 -3.70
C GLN A 148 -4.51 18.85 -4.44
N ASN A 149 -3.94 18.14 -5.41
CA ASN A 149 -4.67 17.15 -6.17
C ASN A 149 -4.91 15.88 -5.34
N TYR A 150 -6.18 15.65 -4.99
CA TYR A 150 -6.62 14.51 -4.18
C TYR A 150 -6.26 13.14 -4.79
N LEU A 151 -6.09 13.05 -6.11
CA LEU A 151 -5.71 11.80 -6.80
C LEU A 151 -4.32 11.31 -6.39
N LEU A 152 -3.49 12.18 -5.82
CA LEU A 152 -2.14 11.84 -5.38
C LEU A 152 -2.10 11.28 -3.97
N VAL A 153 -3.16 11.45 -3.17
CA VAL A 153 -3.21 10.99 -1.78
C VAL A 153 -3.14 9.46 -1.66
N PRO A 154 -3.90 8.66 -2.44
CA PRO A 154 -3.77 7.20 -2.38
C PRO A 154 -2.40 6.68 -2.82
N SER A 155 -1.73 7.37 -3.76
CA SER A 155 -0.37 7.01 -4.20
C SER A 155 0.70 7.46 -3.21
N ALA A 156 0.59 8.65 -2.61
CA ALA A 156 1.52 9.25 -1.64
C ALA A 156 1.59 8.51 -0.32
N PHE A 157 0.53 7.79 0.03
CA PHE A 157 0.46 6.97 1.23
C PHE A 157 0.23 5.49 0.84
N PRO A 158 1.25 4.79 0.31
CA PRO A 158 1.27 3.34 0.46
C PRO A 158 1.14 3.05 1.96
N GLU A 159 0.50 1.95 2.32
CA GLU A 159 0.17 1.57 3.71
C GLU A 159 1.39 1.48 4.68
N CYS A 160 2.61 1.78 4.20
CA CYS A 160 3.89 1.68 4.89
C CYS A 160 4.42 3.00 5.48
N LEU A 161 3.78 4.17 5.26
CA LEU A 161 4.27 5.45 5.79
C LEU A 161 3.53 5.88 7.07
N PRO A 162 4.25 6.28 8.15
CA PRO A 162 3.62 6.76 9.37
C PRO A 162 2.78 8.03 9.14
N ARG A 163 1.66 8.15 9.86
CA ARG A 163 0.77 9.32 9.88
C ARG A 163 1.41 10.62 10.39
N SER A 164 2.70 10.64 10.74
CA SER A 164 3.36 11.77 11.41
C SER A 164 3.44 13.05 10.57
N ILE A 165 3.32 12.97 9.24
CA ILE A 165 3.34 14.15 8.35
C ILE A 165 2.04 14.99 8.44
N ALA A 166 0.95 14.45 8.99
CA ALA A 166 -0.36 15.13 9.01
C ALA A 166 -0.75 15.77 10.37
N MET A 167 0.20 15.97 11.30
CA MET A 167 -0.10 16.20 12.72
C MET A 167 -0.96 17.44 13.05
N VAL A 168 -0.88 18.53 12.27
CA VAL A 168 -1.68 19.75 12.53
C VAL A 168 -3.11 19.65 11.96
N LEU A 169 -3.28 18.99 10.80
CA LEU A 169 -4.60 18.75 10.21
C LEU A 169 -5.37 17.65 10.94
N ILE A 170 -4.66 16.65 11.48
CA ILE A 170 -5.26 15.54 12.23
C ILE A 170 -6.08 16.06 13.42
N ASN A 171 -5.57 16.99 14.22
CA ASN A 171 -6.27 17.46 15.42
C ASN A 171 -7.61 18.15 15.12
N PHE A 172 -7.68 18.97 14.06
CA PHE A 172 -8.93 19.63 13.67
C PHE A 172 -9.95 18.62 13.12
N VAL A 173 -9.48 17.70 12.28
CA VAL A 173 -10.33 16.64 11.70
C VAL A 173 -10.85 15.71 12.79
N GLU A 174 -10.04 15.35 13.78
CA GLU A 174 -10.45 14.52 14.91
C GLU A 174 -11.54 15.19 15.76
N CYS A 175 -11.36 16.47 16.12
CA CYS A 175 -12.36 17.22 16.88
C CYS A 175 -13.71 17.29 16.15
N GLU A 176 -13.69 17.61 14.86
CA GLU A 176 -14.92 17.70 14.07
C GLU A 176 -15.57 16.31 13.84
N ALA A 177 -14.75 15.27 13.64
CA ALA A 177 -15.23 13.89 13.54
C ALA A 177 -15.90 13.43 14.84
N LYS A 178 -15.32 13.75 16.01
CA LYS A 178 -15.92 13.44 17.32
C LYS A 178 -17.23 14.17 17.54
N ARG A 179 -17.27 15.49 17.28
CA ARG A 179 -18.48 16.30 17.40
C ARG A 179 -19.63 15.76 16.55
N ARG A 180 -19.38 15.45 15.26
CA ARG A 180 -20.41 14.90 14.36
C ARG A 180 -20.88 13.53 14.79
N PHE A 181 -19.96 12.69 15.25
CA PHE A 181 -20.29 11.36 15.74
C PHE A 181 -21.15 11.40 16.99
N GLU A 182 -20.85 12.28 17.94
CA GLU A 182 -21.67 12.47 19.14
C GLU A 182 -23.10 12.90 18.80
N LEU A 183 -23.27 13.88 17.90
CA LEU A 183 -24.59 14.35 17.44
C LEU A 183 -25.39 13.22 16.78
N TRP A 184 -24.73 12.41 15.95
CA TRP A 184 -25.33 11.26 15.27
C TRP A 184 -25.69 10.14 16.26
N ALA A 185 -24.75 9.72 17.10
CA ALA A 185 -24.90 8.60 18.04
C ALA A 185 -25.93 8.91 19.14
N ALA A 186 -26.02 10.17 19.58
CA ALA A 186 -27.06 10.61 20.52
C ALA A 186 -28.45 10.76 19.86
N GLY A 187 -28.57 10.56 18.55
CA GLY A 187 -29.81 10.74 17.80
C GLY A 187 -30.29 12.20 17.73
N GLN A 188 -29.42 13.16 18.07
CA GLN A 188 -29.73 14.60 18.06
C GLN A 188 -29.81 15.13 16.63
N ASP A 189 -28.93 14.63 15.75
CA ASP A 189 -28.97 14.92 14.32
C ASP A 189 -28.56 13.69 13.50
N LYS A 190 -29.54 13.03 12.88
CA LYS A 190 -29.32 11.85 12.03
C LYS A 190 -28.51 12.16 10.76
N ASN A 191 -28.47 13.42 10.34
CA ASN A 191 -27.73 13.88 9.16
C ASN A 191 -26.37 14.50 9.52
N ALA A 192 -25.98 14.49 10.80
CA ALA A 192 -24.69 15.02 11.24
C ALA A 192 -23.49 14.38 10.52
N ILE A 193 -23.65 13.12 10.10
CA ILE A 193 -22.68 12.37 9.30
C ILE A 193 -23.22 12.20 7.87
N ASN A 194 -22.60 12.91 6.93
CA ASN A 194 -22.83 12.67 5.51
C ASN A 194 -22.32 11.28 5.10
N THR A 195 -23.01 10.59 4.19
CA THR A 195 -22.66 9.24 3.72
C THR A 195 -21.21 9.13 3.24
N ASN A 196 -20.71 10.12 2.50
CA ASN A 196 -19.35 10.11 1.97
C ASN A 196 -18.27 10.27 3.06
N LEU A 197 -18.67 10.72 4.26
CA LEU A 197 -17.76 10.92 5.40
C LEU A 197 -17.84 9.79 6.43
N ARG A 198 -18.76 8.82 6.28
CA ARG A 198 -18.97 7.74 7.26
C ARG A 198 -17.69 6.95 7.53
N SER A 199 -16.97 6.54 6.48
CA SER A 199 -15.72 5.77 6.63
C SER A 199 -14.68 6.49 7.50
N VAL A 200 -14.53 7.80 7.30
CA VAL A 200 -13.57 8.62 8.06
C VAL A 200 -14.07 8.85 9.48
N ILE A 201 -15.33 9.28 9.65
CA ILE A 201 -15.87 9.63 10.97
C ILE A 201 -16.00 8.41 11.87
N PHE A 202 -16.57 7.30 11.37
CA PHE A 202 -16.65 6.06 12.14
C PHE A 202 -15.26 5.52 12.46
N GLY A 203 -14.35 5.52 11.48
CA GLY A 203 -12.99 5.04 11.67
C GLY A 203 -12.21 5.80 12.74
N ILE A 204 -12.28 7.14 12.76
CA ILE A 204 -11.63 7.97 13.78
C ILE A 204 -12.22 7.70 15.16
N ASN A 205 -13.56 7.69 15.28
CA ASN A 205 -14.20 7.54 16.58
C ASN A 205 -14.00 6.14 17.18
N VAL A 206 -13.96 5.08 16.37
CA VAL A 206 -13.62 3.73 16.87
C VAL A 206 -12.14 3.61 17.21
N SER A 207 -11.25 4.27 16.44
CA SER A 207 -9.80 4.26 16.70
C SER A 207 -9.41 5.00 17.99
N GLU A 208 -10.08 6.12 18.28
CA GLU A 208 -9.75 7.01 19.40
C GLU A 208 -10.74 6.91 20.58
N GLY A 209 -11.84 6.17 20.42
CA GLY A 209 -12.89 5.97 21.41
C GLY A 209 -12.79 4.63 22.12
N GLY A 210 -13.90 4.23 22.75
CA GLY A 210 -14.00 2.97 23.49
C GLY A 210 -15.24 2.16 23.11
N SER A 211 -15.76 1.37 24.06
CA SER A 211 -16.92 0.49 23.83
C SER A 211 -18.16 1.24 23.34
N LYS A 212 -18.39 2.47 23.81
CA LYS A 212 -19.57 3.26 23.41
C LYS A 212 -19.58 3.57 21.90
N GLU A 213 -18.46 4.07 21.37
CA GLU A 213 -18.32 4.39 19.95
C GLU A 213 -18.36 3.12 19.11
N PHE A 214 -17.69 2.07 19.57
CA PHE A 214 -17.70 0.75 18.93
C PHE A 214 -19.11 0.17 18.83
N ASP A 215 -19.87 0.14 19.94
CA ASP A 215 -21.23 -0.38 20.00
C ASP A 215 -22.17 0.43 19.10
N SER A 216 -22.01 1.75 19.05
CA SER A 216 -22.81 2.61 18.16
C SER A 216 -22.62 2.26 16.68
N VAL A 217 -21.38 1.99 16.25
CA VAL A 217 -21.09 1.56 14.86
C VAL A 217 -21.56 0.13 14.61
N LYS A 218 -21.42 -0.78 15.58
CA LYS A 218 -21.93 -2.15 15.49
C LYS A 218 -23.45 -2.18 15.38
N GLU A 219 -24.15 -1.30 16.09
CA GLU A 219 -25.60 -1.12 15.95
C GLU A 219 -25.99 -0.58 14.57
N GLU A 220 -25.26 0.38 14.00
CA GLU A 220 -25.51 0.87 12.64
C GLU A 220 -25.37 -0.25 11.60
N TYR A 221 -24.36 -1.13 11.74
CA TYR A 221 -24.23 -2.31 10.88
C TYR A 221 -25.49 -3.18 10.91
N LEU A 222 -26.07 -3.39 12.10
CA LEU A 222 -27.24 -4.23 12.29
C LEU A 222 -28.53 -3.59 11.76
N LYS A 223 -28.58 -2.24 11.72
CA LYS A 223 -29.74 -1.46 11.29
C LYS A 223 -29.73 -1.16 9.80
N THR A 224 -28.55 -1.05 9.18
CA THR A 224 -28.43 -0.59 7.79
C THR A 224 -28.68 -1.70 6.78
N ASP A 225 -29.45 -1.39 5.74
CA ASP A 225 -29.68 -2.26 4.57
C ASP A 225 -28.69 -1.97 3.44
N SER A 226 -27.86 -0.93 3.57
CA SER A 226 -26.85 -0.58 2.56
C SER A 226 -25.66 -1.54 2.63
N VAL A 227 -25.34 -2.18 1.49
CA VAL A 227 -24.16 -3.05 1.35
C VAL A 227 -22.88 -2.28 1.68
N ASP A 228 -22.68 -1.12 1.04
CA ASP A 228 -21.55 -0.21 1.32
C ASP A 228 -21.55 0.27 2.78
N GLY A 229 -22.73 0.52 3.35
CA GLY A 229 -22.87 0.88 4.76
C GLY A 229 -22.35 -0.20 5.71
N LYS A 230 -22.62 -1.48 5.42
CA LYS A 230 -22.11 -2.62 6.18
C LYS A 230 -20.59 -2.75 6.07
N GLU A 231 -20.05 -2.63 4.87
CA GLU A 231 -18.60 -2.67 4.64
C GLU A 231 -17.88 -1.55 5.40
N ILE A 232 -18.41 -0.33 5.35
CA ILE A 232 -17.89 0.82 6.10
C ILE A 232 -17.88 0.54 7.61
N CYS A 233 -18.95 -0.04 8.15
CA CYS A 233 -19.02 -0.35 9.57
C CYS A 233 -18.00 -1.43 9.95
N LEU A 234 -17.87 -2.51 9.18
CA LEU A 234 -16.85 -3.54 9.43
C LEU A 234 -15.44 -2.94 9.37
N ALA A 235 -15.14 -2.14 8.35
CA ALA A 235 -13.84 -1.48 8.23
C ALA A 235 -13.54 -0.55 9.42
N ALA A 236 -14.54 0.18 9.91
CA ALA A 236 -14.40 1.06 11.06
C ALA A 236 -14.19 0.29 12.38
N LEU A 237 -14.96 -0.78 12.62
CA LEU A 237 -14.86 -1.60 13.84
C LEU A 237 -13.46 -2.19 14.02
N GLY A 238 -12.82 -2.63 12.94
CA GLY A 238 -11.44 -3.13 12.96
C GLY A 238 -10.36 -2.09 13.30
N ARG A 239 -10.71 -0.80 13.41
CA ARG A 239 -9.78 0.26 13.83
C ARG A 239 -9.60 0.37 15.34
N THR A 240 -10.36 -0.38 16.13
CA THR A 240 -10.21 -0.40 17.60
C THR A 240 -8.79 -0.79 18.01
N LYS A 241 -8.34 -0.24 19.14
CA LYS A 241 -7.05 -0.55 19.77
C LYS A 241 -7.20 -1.40 21.04
N ASP A 242 -8.44 -1.64 21.51
CA ASP A 242 -8.73 -2.45 22.71
C ASP A 242 -8.84 -3.93 22.33
N ALA A 243 -7.98 -4.77 22.90
CA ALA A 243 -7.95 -6.20 22.65
C ALA A 243 -9.29 -6.90 22.95
N ARG A 244 -10.05 -6.43 23.95
CA ARG A 244 -11.38 -6.99 24.28
C ARG A 244 -12.40 -6.70 23.19
N LEU A 245 -12.34 -5.50 22.60
CA LEU A 245 -13.20 -5.13 21.48
C LEU A 245 -12.80 -5.85 20.19
N VAL A 246 -11.52 -6.19 20.02
CA VAL A 246 -11.08 -7.05 18.91
C VAL A 246 -11.68 -8.45 19.03
N GLN A 247 -11.71 -9.03 20.22
CA GLN A 247 -12.37 -10.31 20.46
C GLN A 247 -13.88 -10.23 20.14
N ASP A 248 -14.59 -9.24 20.68
CA ASP A 248 -16.01 -9.03 20.37
C ASP A 248 -16.26 -8.77 18.88
N TYR A 249 -15.34 -8.08 18.20
CA TYR A 249 -15.40 -7.86 16.76
C TYR A 249 -15.29 -9.16 15.98
N LEU A 250 -14.33 -10.03 16.32
CA LEU A 250 -14.14 -11.31 15.66
C LEU A 250 -15.30 -12.26 15.90
N ASP A 251 -15.80 -12.33 17.14
CA ASP A 251 -17.00 -13.12 17.48
C ASP A 251 -18.22 -12.62 16.70
N PHE A 252 -18.34 -11.31 16.51
CA PHE A 252 -19.37 -10.71 15.67
C PHE A 252 -19.20 -11.06 14.19
N VAL A 253 -18.00 -10.91 13.64
CA VAL A 253 -17.69 -11.22 12.23
C VAL A 253 -17.97 -12.68 11.88
N PHE A 254 -17.72 -13.60 12.81
CA PHE A 254 -17.98 -15.03 12.61
C PHE A 254 -19.39 -15.48 13.03
N SER A 255 -20.23 -14.58 13.53
CA SER A 255 -21.63 -14.89 13.87
C SER A 255 -22.53 -15.05 12.64
N ASP A 256 -23.79 -15.42 12.87
CA ASP A 256 -24.85 -15.49 11.86
C ASP A 256 -25.30 -14.11 11.37
N LYS A 257 -24.97 -13.03 12.09
CA LYS A 257 -25.31 -11.65 11.75
C LYS A 257 -24.49 -11.08 10.59
N VAL A 258 -23.33 -11.67 10.31
CA VAL A 258 -22.46 -11.28 9.20
C VAL A 258 -22.56 -12.32 8.10
N ALA A 259 -22.90 -11.84 6.90
CA ALA A 259 -23.02 -12.70 5.74
C ALA A 259 -21.64 -13.29 5.42
N ILE A 260 -21.59 -14.56 5.01
CA ILE A 260 -20.32 -15.25 4.74
C ILE A 260 -19.43 -14.47 3.76
N GLN A 261 -20.03 -13.85 2.75
CA GLN A 261 -19.33 -13.06 1.74
C GLN A 261 -18.60 -11.83 2.32
N ASP A 262 -19.00 -11.33 3.48
CA ASP A 262 -18.44 -10.13 4.11
C ASP A 262 -17.39 -10.45 5.19
N VAL A 263 -17.24 -11.73 5.57
CA VAL A 263 -16.32 -12.15 6.65
C VAL A 263 -14.88 -11.72 6.37
N HIS A 264 -14.44 -11.77 5.10
CA HIS A 264 -13.10 -11.33 4.72
C HIS A 264 -12.86 -9.84 4.97
N ASN A 265 -13.89 -8.98 4.91
CA ASN A 265 -13.74 -7.55 5.21
C ASN A 265 -13.31 -7.31 6.66
N GLY A 266 -13.73 -8.17 7.60
CA GLY A 266 -13.31 -8.07 8.99
C GLY A 266 -11.87 -8.51 9.25
N ALA A 267 -11.39 -9.52 8.52
CA ALA A 267 -9.97 -9.84 8.55
C ALA A 267 -9.11 -8.73 7.95
N VAL A 268 -9.54 -8.16 6.82
CA VAL A 268 -8.83 -7.06 6.13
C VAL A 268 -8.65 -5.86 7.05
N SER A 269 -9.71 -5.47 7.77
CA SER A 269 -9.68 -4.30 8.65
C SER A 269 -8.70 -4.48 9.82
N LEU A 270 -8.72 -5.64 10.48
CA LEU A 270 -7.77 -5.96 11.55
C LEU A 270 -6.35 -6.16 11.02
N ALA A 271 -6.19 -6.80 9.86
CA ALA A 271 -4.89 -6.96 9.22
C ALA A 271 -4.26 -5.60 8.92
N ALA A 272 -5.02 -4.59 8.51
CA ALA A 272 -4.52 -3.24 8.30
C ALA A 272 -4.11 -2.53 9.62
N ASN A 273 -4.59 -2.98 10.78
CA ASN A 273 -4.33 -2.36 12.07
C ASN A 273 -3.08 -2.94 12.76
N SER A 274 -1.93 -2.26 12.62
CA SER A 274 -0.65 -2.74 13.17
C SER A 274 -0.63 -2.91 14.69
N LYS A 275 -1.51 -2.21 15.43
CA LYS A 275 -1.58 -2.32 16.90
C LYS A 275 -2.20 -3.62 17.38
N VAL A 276 -3.10 -4.22 16.59
CA VAL A 276 -3.90 -5.38 17.03
C VAL A 276 -3.94 -6.54 16.04
N ARG A 277 -3.32 -6.44 14.85
CA ARG A 277 -3.35 -7.53 13.85
C ARG A 277 -2.89 -8.89 14.36
N HIS A 278 -1.97 -8.91 15.33
CA HIS A 278 -1.52 -10.15 15.96
C HIS A 278 -2.69 -10.90 16.62
N LEU A 279 -3.69 -10.19 17.15
CA LEU A 279 -4.88 -10.79 17.75
C LEU A 279 -5.77 -11.50 16.72
N LEU A 280 -5.80 -11.04 15.46
CA LEU A 280 -6.47 -11.78 14.38
C LEU A 280 -5.80 -13.14 14.19
N TRP A 281 -4.46 -13.18 14.18
CA TRP A 281 -3.72 -14.43 14.03
C TRP A 281 -3.92 -15.37 15.23
N GLU A 282 -3.85 -14.84 16.45
CA GLU A 282 -4.12 -15.63 17.66
C GLU A 282 -5.55 -16.19 17.67
N TYR A 283 -6.55 -15.41 17.24
CA TYR A 283 -7.91 -15.89 17.09
C TYR A 283 -8.02 -17.01 16.05
N MET A 284 -7.39 -16.86 14.89
CA MET A 284 -7.37 -17.88 13.84
C MET A 284 -6.76 -19.19 14.36
N LYS A 285 -5.63 -19.11 15.08
CA LYS A 285 -5.00 -20.29 15.69
C LYS A 285 -5.91 -20.98 16.71
N GLY A 286 -6.54 -20.20 17.60
CA GLY A 286 -7.40 -20.72 18.66
C GLY A 286 -8.76 -21.26 18.18
N ASN A 287 -9.27 -20.75 17.06
CA ASN A 287 -10.65 -21.00 16.60
C ASN A 287 -10.73 -21.58 15.18
N TRP A 288 -9.64 -22.17 14.68
CA TRP A 288 -9.55 -22.58 13.28
C TRP A 288 -10.69 -23.50 12.82
N GLY A 289 -11.12 -24.45 13.66
CA GLY A 289 -12.25 -25.33 13.33
C GLY A 289 -13.54 -24.56 13.03
N THR A 290 -13.81 -23.47 13.77
CA THR A 290 -14.96 -22.59 13.52
C THR A 290 -14.76 -21.77 12.25
N VAL A 291 -13.56 -21.23 12.04
CA VAL A 291 -13.22 -20.45 10.84
C VAL A 291 -13.39 -21.29 9.58
N GLU A 292 -12.82 -22.50 9.58
CA GLU A 292 -12.86 -23.45 8.47
C GLU A 292 -14.29 -23.95 8.21
N ALA A 293 -15.03 -24.32 9.24
CA ALA A 293 -16.43 -24.73 9.11
C ALA A 293 -17.30 -23.61 8.50
N ARG A 294 -17.03 -22.35 8.87
CA ARG A 294 -17.79 -21.21 8.35
C ARG A 294 -17.44 -20.89 6.89
N LEU A 295 -16.15 -20.93 6.53
CA LEU A 295 -15.66 -20.45 5.24
C LEU A 295 -15.55 -21.52 4.15
N SER A 296 -15.46 -22.81 4.51
CA SER A 296 -15.32 -23.93 3.54
C SER A 296 -16.46 -24.05 2.54
N SER A 297 -17.64 -23.47 2.82
CA SER A 297 -18.75 -23.40 1.87
C SER A 297 -18.53 -22.39 0.73
N ASN A 298 -17.54 -21.49 0.86
CA ASN A 298 -17.19 -20.48 -0.13
C ASN A 298 -15.68 -20.28 -0.24
N ASN A 299 -15.02 -21.12 -1.03
CA ASN A 299 -13.56 -21.10 -1.22
C ASN A 299 -13.01 -19.75 -1.69
N VAL A 300 -13.78 -18.95 -2.44
CA VAL A 300 -13.33 -17.61 -2.89
C VAL A 300 -13.17 -16.67 -1.70
N VAL A 301 -14.12 -16.69 -0.77
CA VAL A 301 -14.03 -15.88 0.45
C VAL A 301 -12.95 -16.45 1.38
N PHE A 302 -12.84 -17.78 1.46
CA PHE A 302 -11.83 -18.42 2.29
C PHE A 302 -10.40 -18.03 1.86
N GLU A 303 -10.11 -18.11 0.55
CA GLU A 303 -8.84 -17.65 -0.03
C GLU A 303 -8.56 -16.19 0.32
N ARG A 304 -9.54 -15.29 0.13
CA ARG A 304 -9.38 -13.86 0.43
C ARG A 304 -9.16 -13.60 1.91
N PHE A 305 -9.89 -14.29 2.78
CA PHE A 305 -9.76 -14.18 4.24
C PHE A 305 -8.33 -14.53 4.67
N VAL A 306 -7.80 -15.68 4.23
CA VAL A 306 -6.43 -16.11 4.53
C VAL A 306 -5.41 -15.13 3.94
N ARG A 307 -5.52 -14.83 2.64
CA ARG A 307 -4.58 -13.97 1.94
C ARG A 307 -4.52 -12.58 2.56
N MET A 308 -5.66 -11.90 2.65
CA MET A 308 -5.68 -10.50 3.07
C MET A 308 -5.55 -10.35 4.58
N GLY A 309 -5.99 -11.34 5.37
CA GLY A 309 -5.85 -11.36 6.82
C GLY A 309 -4.40 -11.50 7.29
N LEU A 310 -3.56 -12.24 6.54
CA LEU A 310 -2.22 -12.61 6.99
C LEU A 310 -1.07 -11.90 6.24
N SER A 311 -1.32 -11.23 5.11
CA SER A 311 -0.23 -10.68 4.28
C SER A 311 0.51 -9.46 4.87
N LYS A 312 0.03 -8.88 5.97
CA LYS A 312 0.55 -7.61 6.48
C LYS A 312 1.63 -7.77 7.56
N PHE A 313 1.91 -8.98 8.06
CA PHE A 313 2.99 -9.15 9.04
C PHE A 313 4.36 -8.79 8.46
N ALA A 314 5.29 -8.38 9.33
CA ALA A 314 6.61 -7.90 8.97
C ALA A 314 7.70 -8.50 9.89
N ASP A 315 7.44 -9.70 10.43
CA ASP A 315 8.35 -10.40 11.33
C ASP A 315 8.52 -11.84 10.82
N GLN A 316 9.76 -12.27 10.59
CA GLN A 316 10.07 -13.58 10.00
C GLN A 316 9.48 -14.73 10.84
N SER A 317 9.59 -14.63 12.16
CA SER A 317 9.07 -15.63 13.11
C SER A 317 7.55 -15.83 13.00
N ILE A 318 6.79 -14.78 12.68
CA ILE A 318 5.34 -14.90 12.45
C ILE A 318 5.07 -15.63 11.13
N GLY A 319 5.86 -15.38 10.10
CA GLY A 319 5.78 -16.12 8.84
C GLY A 319 6.04 -17.62 9.03
N GLU A 320 7.04 -17.97 9.83
CA GLU A 320 7.36 -19.36 10.19
C GLU A 320 6.25 -20.02 11.03
N ASP A 321 5.66 -19.29 11.99
CA ASP A 321 4.52 -19.76 12.79
C ASP A 321 3.29 -20.04 11.90
N ILE A 322 2.98 -19.15 10.96
CA ILE A 322 1.90 -19.34 9.98
C ILE A 322 2.17 -20.58 9.10
N ALA A 323 3.37 -20.70 8.54
CA ALA A 323 3.73 -21.86 7.71
C ALA A 323 3.59 -23.18 8.49
N SER A 324 4.11 -23.21 9.72
CA SER A 324 4.03 -24.36 10.62
C SER A 324 2.59 -24.73 10.99
N PHE A 325 1.72 -23.74 11.17
CA PHE A 325 0.31 -23.95 11.49
C PHE A 325 -0.44 -24.65 10.36
N PHE A 326 -0.14 -24.32 9.10
CA PHE A 326 -0.83 -24.85 7.92
C PHE A 326 -0.22 -26.12 7.34
N GLN A 327 1.00 -26.52 7.73
CA GLN A 327 1.76 -27.62 7.10
C GLN A 327 1.01 -28.97 7.04
N ASN A 328 0.11 -29.24 7.99
CA ASN A 328 -0.62 -30.51 8.11
C ASN A 328 -2.14 -30.36 7.87
N LYS A 329 -2.59 -29.25 7.28
CA LYS A 329 -4.01 -28.97 7.00
C LYS A 329 -4.32 -29.19 5.53
N ASP A 330 -5.59 -29.42 5.20
CA ASP A 330 -6.05 -29.34 3.82
C ASP A 330 -6.14 -27.86 3.41
N THR A 331 -5.19 -27.45 2.56
CA THR A 331 -5.08 -26.08 2.07
C THR A 331 -5.53 -25.94 0.63
N SER A 332 -6.15 -26.96 0.03
CA SER A 332 -6.53 -26.97 -1.40
C SER A 332 -7.39 -25.76 -1.84
N ALA A 333 -8.15 -25.17 -0.91
CA ALA A 333 -8.96 -23.98 -1.16
C ALA A 333 -8.17 -22.65 -1.14
N TYR A 334 -6.96 -22.61 -0.57
CA TYR A 334 -6.21 -21.38 -0.30
C TYR A 334 -4.66 -21.56 -0.32
N ASP A 335 -4.15 -22.59 -0.98
CA ASP A 335 -2.72 -22.91 -1.09
C ASP A 335 -1.92 -21.75 -1.72
N ARG A 336 -2.43 -21.19 -2.82
CA ARG A 336 -1.86 -20.02 -3.49
C ARG A 336 -1.86 -18.79 -2.59
N ALA A 337 -2.87 -18.63 -1.73
CA ALA A 337 -2.91 -17.54 -0.76
C ALA A 337 -1.77 -17.67 0.25
N LEU A 338 -1.46 -18.88 0.73
CA LEU A 338 -0.35 -19.10 1.67
C LEU A 338 1.01 -18.76 1.06
N VAL A 339 1.22 -19.07 -0.22
CA VAL A 339 2.44 -18.65 -0.95
C VAL A 339 2.54 -17.12 -0.99
N ILE A 340 1.44 -16.44 -1.36
CA ILE A 340 1.40 -14.97 -1.40
C ILE A 340 1.64 -14.37 -0.01
N VAL A 341 1.05 -14.94 1.04
CA VAL A 341 1.24 -14.52 2.43
C VAL A 341 2.71 -14.64 2.83
N SER A 342 3.34 -15.80 2.55
CA SER A 342 4.75 -16.02 2.84
C SER A 342 5.66 -15.01 2.13
N ASP A 343 5.45 -14.77 0.84
CA ASP A 343 6.22 -13.78 0.08
C ASP A 343 6.01 -12.35 0.58
N SER A 344 4.78 -12.00 0.95
CA SER A 344 4.45 -10.68 1.50
C SER A 344 5.15 -10.46 2.84
N ILE A 345 5.07 -11.43 3.77
CA ILE A 345 5.69 -11.31 5.09
C ILE A 345 7.20 -11.23 4.95
N ARG A 346 7.80 -12.07 4.10
CA ARG A 346 9.25 -12.04 3.82
C ARG A 346 9.68 -10.67 3.29
N THR A 347 8.95 -10.13 2.31
CA THR A 347 9.21 -8.79 1.75
C THR A 347 9.12 -7.71 2.83
N ASN A 348 8.05 -7.73 3.63
CA ASN A 348 7.84 -6.74 4.69
C ASN A 348 8.91 -6.82 5.78
N ALA A 349 9.31 -8.03 6.19
CA ALA A 349 10.33 -8.25 7.20
C ALA A 349 11.71 -7.77 6.74
N HIS A 350 12.11 -8.14 5.52
CA HIS A 350 13.34 -7.66 4.90
C HIS A 350 13.34 -6.13 4.77
N TYR A 351 12.23 -5.55 4.34
CA TYR A 351 12.08 -4.09 4.22
C TYR A 351 12.23 -3.39 5.58
N LYS A 352 11.55 -3.90 6.61
CA LYS A 352 11.66 -3.39 7.99
C LYS A 352 13.10 -3.49 8.50
N GLU A 353 13.72 -4.67 8.43
CA GLU A 353 15.09 -4.90 8.91
C GLU A 353 16.12 -3.98 8.26
N ARG A 354 15.95 -3.69 6.96
CA ARG A 354 16.86 -2.85 6.19
C ARG A 354 16.66 -1.35 6.45
N ASP A 355 15.42 -0.89 6.53
CA ASP A 355 15.10 0.55 6.46
C ASP A 355 14.64 1.16 7.79
N GLU A 356 14.23 0.37 8.79
CA GLU A 356 13.68 0.90 10.05
C GLU A 356 14.59 1.95 10.71
N LYS A 357 15.88 1.65 10.81
CA LYS A 357 16.86 2.56 11.41
C LYS A 357 17.05 3.84 10.60
N SER A 358 17.23 3.71 9.29
CA SER A 358 17.51 4.87 8.42
C SER A 358 16.29 5.77 8.28
N VAL A 359 15.08 5.19 8.28
CA VAL A 359 13.82 5.92 8.31
C VAL A 359 13.67 6.69 9.63
N LEU A 360 13.96 6.05 10.77
CA LEU A 360 13.92 6.74 12.06
C LEU A 360 14.89 7.93 12.11
N GLU A 361 16.14 7.72 11.68
CA GLU A 361 17.16 8.77 11.62
C GLU A 361 16.71 9.93 10.70
N TRP A 362 16.13 9.61 9.54
CA TRP A 362 15.60 10.61 8.62
C TRP A 362 14.44 11.40 9.26
N LEU A 363 13.47 10.71 9.86
CA LEU A 363 12.32 11.35 10.51
C LEU A 363 12.76 12.28 11.65
N GLN A 364 13.74 11.87 12.47
CA GLN A 364 14.31 12.70 13.53
C GLN A 364 15.02 13.94 12.97
N ALA A 365 15.81 13.77 11.90
CA ALA A 365 16.53 14.88 11.27
C ALA A 365 15.61 15.95 10.67
N HIS A 366 14.40 15.57 10.26
CA HIS A 366 13.40 16.47 9.66
C HIS A 366 12.28 16.88 10.62
N GLY A 367 12.35 16.47 11.91
CA GLY A 367 11.41 16.90 12.95
C GLY A 367 10.05 16.18 12.94
N TYR A 368 9.97 14.98 12.35
CA TYR A 368 8.75 14.16 12.30
C TYR A 368 8.65 13.10 13.41
N ALA A 369 9.74 12.86 14.17
CA ALA A 369 9.82 11.83 15.23
C ALA A 369 10.67 12.28 16.42
#